data_AF-A0A2N7XKX4-F1
#
_entry.id   AF-A0A2N7XKX4-F1
#
_cell.length_a   1.000
_cell.length_b   1.000
_cell.length_c   1.000
_cell.angle_alpha   90.00
_cell.angle_beta   90.00
_cell.angle_gamma   90.00
#
_symmetry.space_group_name_H-M   'P 1'
#
loop_
_entity.id
_entity.type
_entity.pdbx_description
1 polymer ?
#
loop_
_entity_poly.entity_id
_entity_poly.type
_entity_poly.pdbx_seq_one_letter_code
_entity_poly.pdbx_strand_id
1 'polypeptide(L)'
;MVTSQGDDNMATSTQELKAPKIDEPSEGARVENQVRFKGAGVPGATVQITKVEDQHLVLTTLVLADGTWAGTANENLEGLITVSAFQTLNQNTSPASPHRKFTVK
;
A
#
# COMPACT_ATOMS: atom_id res chain seq x y z
N MET A 1 41.88 23.54 -24.36
CA MET A 1 42.40 22.24 -23.85
C MET A 1 42.49 22.36 -22.34
N VAL A 2 41.61 21.68 -21.61
CA VAL A 2 41.72 21.09 -20.24
C VAL A 2 40.29 20.59 -19.89
N THR A 3 39.97 19.32 -20.16
CA THR A 3 39.96 18.10 -19.31
C THR A 3 38.60 17.81 -18.66
N SER A 4 38.20 16.55 -18.81
CA SER A 4 36.89 15.97 -18.51
C SER A 4 36.68 15.60 -17.03
N GLN A 5 35.39 15.56 -16.66
CA GLN A 5 34.72 14.55 -15.82
C GLN A 5 34.84 14.63 -14.29
N GLY A 6 33.68 14.86 -13.66
CA GLY A 6 33.25 14.11 -12.47
C GLY A 6 32.54 14.93 -11.41
N ASP A 7 31.23 15.17 -11.56
CA ASP A 7 30.26 15.34 -10.45
C ASP A 7 28.83 15.12 -11.01
N ASP A 8 28.62 13.99 -11.67
CA ASP A 8 27.26 13.46 -11.83
C ASP A 8 26.91 12.71 -10.53
N ASN A 9 25.80 13.10 -9.90
CA ASN A 9 25.03 12.39 -8.86
C ASN A 9 25.28 12.74 -7.38
N MET A 10 24.66 13.83 -6.92
CA MET A 10 24.01 13.87 -5.59
C MET A 10 22.65 14.60 -5.61
N ALA A 11 21.91 14.51 -6.72
CA ALA A 11 20.49 14.83 -6.67
C ALA A 11 19.78 13.65 -6.00
N THR A 12 19.80 13.60 -4.66
CA THR A 12 18.82 12.82 -3.90
C THR A 12 17.48 13.50 -4.13
N SER A 13 16.85 13.18 -5.26
CA SER A 13 15.48 13.56 -5.54
C SER A 13 14.65 12.81 -4.50
N THR A 14 14.34 13.48 -3.39
CA THR A 14 13.38 13.01 -2.39
C THR A 14 12.01 13.03 -3.05
N GLN A 15 11.79 12.09 -3.98
CA GLN A 15 10.49 11.83 -4.54
C GLN A 15 9.66 11.25 -3.40
N GLU A 16 8.78 12.07 -2.84
CA GLU A 16 7.85 11.65 -1.79
C GLU A 16 7.08 10.42 -2.29
N LEU A 17 7.16 9.33 -1.52
CA LEU A 17 6.48 8.09 -1.87
C LEU A 17 4.98 8.30 -1.68
N LYS A 18 4.23 8.32 -2.78
CA LYS A 18 2.76 8.46 -2.72
C LYS A 18 2.12 7.31 -1.94
N ALA A 19 1.02 7.61 -1.26
CA ALA A 19 0.22 6.57 -0.60
C ALA A 19 -0.32 5.55 -1.62
N PRO A 20 -0.45 4.26 -1.25
CA PRO A 20 -1.13 3.30 -2.08
C PRO A 20 -2.64 3.59 -2.11
N LYS A 21 -3.34 3.04 -3.09
CA LYS A 21 -4.80 3.09 -3.21
C LYS A 21 -5.37 1.72 -2.94
N ILE A 22 -6.44 1.64 -2.15
CA ILE A 22 -7.26 0.43 -1.99
C ILE A 22 -8.48 0.57 -2.92
N ASP A 23 -8.56 -0.28 -3.93
CA ASP A 23 -9.68 -0.35 -4.89
C ASP A 23 -10.73 -1.39 -4.46
N GLU A 24 -10.29 -2.53 -3.92
CA GLU A 24 -11.17 -3.56 -3.37
C GLU A 24 -10.76 -3.93 -1.93
N PRO A 25 -11.74 -4.18 -1.03
CA PRO A 25 -13.18 -3.98 -1.22
C PRO A 25 -13.55 -2.51 -1.50
N SER A 26 -14.66 -2.29 -2.21
CA SER A 26 -15.21 -0.95 -2.43
C SER A 26 -15.74 -0.35 -1.11
N GLU A 27 -15.85 0.98 -1.04
CA GLU A 27 -16.45 1.65 0.12
C GLU A 27 -17.85 1.13 0.42
N GLY A 28 -18.11 0.74 1.67
CA GLY A 28 -19.40 0.22 2.14
C GLY A 28 -19.75 -1.18 1.61
N ALA A 29 -18.83 -1.88 0.95
CA ALA A 29 -19.07 -3.22 0.42
C ALA A 29 -19.40 -4.22 1.54
N ARG A 30 -20.17 -5.26 1.19
CA ARG A 30 -20.37 -6.44 2.03
C ARG A 30 -19.68 -7.62 1.35
N VAL A 31 -18.73 -8.23 2.05
CA VAL A 31 -17.92 -9.34 1.54
C VAL A 31 -17.99 -10.51 2.50
N GLU A 32 -17.69 -11.70 2.00
CA GLU A 32 -17.50 -12.87 2.85
C GLU A 32 -16.07 -12.86 3.42
N ASN A 33 -15.81 -13.78 4.35
CA ASN A 33 -14.46 -14.09 4.83
C ASN A 33 -13.48 -14.42 3.66
N GLN A 34 -12.18 -14.46 3.97
CA GLN A 34 -11.07 -14.50 3.02
C GLN A 34 -11.07 -13.27 2.13
N VAL A 35 -11.20 -12.11 2.78
CA VAL A 35 -11.30 -10.80 2.14
C VAL A 35 -10.12 -10.60 1.19
N ARG A 36 -10.44 -10.44 -0.09
CA ARG A 36 -9.47 -10.11 -1.12
C ARG A 36 -9.35 -8.61 -1.25
N PHE A 37 -8.13 -8.12 -1.08
CA PHE A 37 -7.77 -6.73 -1.32
C PHE A 37 -7.11 -6.58 -2.68
N LYS A 38 -7.40 -5.47 -3.35
CA LYS A 38 -6.71 -5.04 -4.56
C LYS A 38 -6.51 -3.54 -4.53
N GLY A 39 -5.49 -3.09 -5.25
CA GLY A 39 -5.23 -1.69 -5.38
C GLY A 39 -4.07 -1.36 -6.29
N ALA A 40 -3.64 -0.10 -6.19
CA ALA A 40 -2.50 0.44 -6.90
C ALA A 40 -1.46 0.98 -5.94
N GLY A 41 -0.19 0.96 -6.36
CA GLY A 41 0.93 1.44 -5.56
C GLY A 41 2.10 1.88 -6.46
N VAL A 42 3.27 2.06 -5.85
CA VAL A 42 4.51 2.27 -6.61
C VAL A 42 5.14 0.91 -6.90
N PRO A 43 5.45 0.56 -8.16
CA PRO A 43 6.07 -0.71 -8.52
C PRO A 43 7.29 -1.05 -7.65
N GLY A 44 7.34 -2.29 -7.15
CA GLY A 44 8.41 -2.77 -6.27
C GLY A 44 8.29 -2.33 -4.81
N ALA A 45 7.31 -1.49 -4.45
CA ALA A 45 7.02 -1.17 -3.06
C ALA A 45 6.30 -2.32 -2.35
N THR A 46 6.47 -2.40 -1.03
CA THR A 46 5.71 -3.31 -0.18
C THR A 46 4.53 -2.55 0.43
N VAL A 47 3.31 -3.00 0.18
CA VAL A 47 2.07 -2.46 0.77
C VAL A 47 1.74 -3.22 2.05
N GLN A 48 1.36 -2.49 3.09
CA GLN A 48 0.80 -3.03 4.33
C GLN A 48 -0.60 -2.44 4.53
N ILE A 49 -1.58 -3.32 4.79
CA ILE A 49 -2.95 -2.94 5.15
C ILE A 49 -3.11 -3.14 6.65
N THR A 50 -3.59 -2.12 7.36
CA THR A 50 -3.86 -2.18 8.80
C THR A 50 -5.30 -1.81 9.12
N LYS A 51 -5.85 -2.37 10.20
CA LYS A 51 -7.10 -1.89 10.79
C LYS A 51 -6.86 -0.52 11.40
N VAL A 52 -7.74 0.44 11.14
CA VAL A 52 -7.57 1.82 11.63
C VAL A 52 -7.70 1.89 13.16
N GLU A 53 -8.60 1.07 13.73
CA GLU A 53 -8.97 1.11 15.15
C GLU A 53 -7.84 0.72 16.09
N ASP A 54 -7.05 -0.29 15.74
CA ASP A 54 -6.03 -0.90 16.59
C ASP A 54 -4.65 -0.99 15.91
N GLN A 55 -4.52 -0.51 14.67
CA GLN A 55 -3.30 -0.59 13.84
C GLN A 55 -2.84 -2.02 13.55
N HIS A 56 -3.71 -3.02 13.72
CA HIS A 56 -3.40 -4.43 13.48
C HIS A 56 -3.17 -4.70 12.00
N LEU A 57 -2.10 -5.45 11.70
CA LEU A 57 -1.70 -5.78 10.34
C LEU A 57 -2.59 -6.88 9.75
N VAL A 58 -3.27 -6.58 8.65
CA VAL A 58 -4.21 -7.48 7.95
C VAL A 58 -3.53 -8.20 6.78
N LEU A 59 -2.70 -7.49 6.03
CA LEU A 59 -2.05 -7.99 4.82
C LEU A 59 -0.73 -7.26 4.59
N THR A 60 0.27 -7.99 4.12
CA THR A 60 1.48 -7.44 3.49
C THR A 60 1.58 -8.02 2.08
N THR A 61 1.77 -7.18 1.06
CA THR A 61 1.89 -7.63 -0.34
C THR A 61 2.81 -6.73 -1.16
N LEU A 62 3.34 -7.24 -2.27
CA LEU A 62 4.22 -6.50 -3.17
C LEU A 62 3.41 -5.83 -4.29
N VAL A 63 3.79 -4.61 -4.65
CA VAL A 63 3.31 -3.96 -5.87
C VAL A 63 4.08 -4.50 -7.07
N LEU A 64 3.34 -5.08 -8.01
CA LEU A 64 3.86 -5.63 -9.25
C LEU A 64 4.42 -4.52 -10.17
N ALA A 65 5.14 -4.95 -11.22
CA ALA A 65 5.75 -4.04 -12.18
C ALA A 65 4.74 -3.14 -12.91
N ASP A 66 3.49 -3.57 -13.04
CA ASP A 66 2.39 -2.81 -13.64
C ASP A 66 1.76 -1.78 -12.68
N GLY A 67 2.25 -1.69 -11.44
CA GLY A 67 1.75 -0.78 -10.42
C GLY A 67 0.52 -1.28 -9.67
N THR A 68 0.09 -2.52 -9.91
CA THR A 68 -1.03 -3.13 -9.20
C THR A 68 -0.55 -4.02 -8.06
N TRP A 69 -1.40 -4.21 -7.08
CA TRP A 69 -1.19 -5.20 -6.04
C TRP A 69 -2.51 -5.90 -5.70
N ALA A 70 -2.39 -7.13 -5.22
CA ALA A 70 -3.50 -7.89 -4.70
C ALA A 70 -3.02 -8.80 -3.58
N GLY A 71 -3.92 -9.15 -2.68
CA GLY A 71 -3.66 -10.14 -1.64
C GLY A 71 -4.94 -10.50 -0.91
N THR A 72 -4.87 -11.56 -0.10
CA THR A 72 -5.97 -11.99 0.75
C THR A 72 -5.59 -11.74 2.19
N ALA A 73 -6.53 -11.30 3.03
CA ALA A 73 -6.31 -11.15 4.46
C ALA A 73 -5.62 -12.39 5.05
N ASN A 74 -4.61 -12.17 5.90
CA ASN A 74 -3.88 -13.26 6.56
C ASN A 74 -4.70 -13.93 7.69
N GLU A 75 -5.86 -13.36 8.00
CA GLU A 75 -6.75 -13.77 9.07
C GLU A 75 -8.21 -13.69 8.63
N ASN A 76 -9.07 -14.35 9.41
CA ASN A 76 -10.50 -14.11 9.33
C ASN A 76 -10.82 -12.71 9.87
N LEU A 77 -11.65 -11.98 9.13
CA LEU A 77 -12.19 -10.68 9.54
C LEU A 77 -13.70 -10.84 9.74
N GLU A 78 -14.27 -10.09 10.67
CA GLU A 78 -15.70 -10.18 10.96
C GLU A 78 -16.28 -8.79 11.29
N GLY A 79 -17.53 -8.58 10.90
CA GLY A 79 -18.25 -7.36 11.24
C GLY A 79 -17.84 -6.15 10.42
N LEU A 80 -18.04 -4.96 10.98
CA LEU A 80 -17.69 -3.69 10.33
C LEU A 80 -16.19 -3.46 10.46
N ILE A 81 -15.49 -3.36 9.33
CA ILE A 81 -14.04 -3.19 9.27
C ILE A 81 -13.72 -1.84 8.63
N THR A 82 -12.77 -1.11 9.22
CA THR A 82 -12.14 0.06 8.61
C THR A 82 -10.64 -0.17 8.50
N VAL A 83 -10.10 -0.11 7.28
CA VAL A 83 -8.65 -0.25 7.03
C VAL A 83 -8.05 0.97 6.35
N SER A 84 -6.74 1.12 6.45
CA SER A 84 -5.93 1.96 5.58
C SER A 84 -4.70 1.19 5.12
N ALA A 85 -4.00 1.72 4.12
CA ALA A 85 -2.79 1.11 3.61
C ALA A 85 -1.67 2.15 3.51
N PHE A 86 -0.44 1.73 3.78
CA PHE A 86 0.77 2.49 3.46
C PHE A 86 1.73 1.57 2.71
N GLN A 87 2.74 2.16 2.06
CA GLN A 87 3.74 1.39 1.34
C GLN A 87 5.15 1.85 1.67
N THR A 88 6.10 0.94 1.54
CA THR A 88 7.52 1.18 1.82
C THR A 88 8.35 0.80 0.59
N LEU A 89 9.27 1.68 0.20
CA LEU A 89 10.22 1.45 -0.89
C LEU A 89 11.56 2.07 -0.54
N ASN A 90 12.65 1.30 -0.63
CA ASN A 90 14.01 1.77 -0.33
C ASN A 90 14.12 2.48 1.04
N GLN A 91 13.48 1.92 2.07
CA GLN A 91 13.41 2.46 3.44
C GLN A 91 12.57 3.74 3.61
N ASN A 92 11.98 4.29 2.54
CA ASN A 92 11.02 5.38 2.62
C ASN A 92 9.61 4.83 2.77
N THR A 93 8.85 5.38 3.72
CA THR A 93 7.45 5.03 3.97
C THR A 93 6.53 6.14 3.46
N SER A 94 5.45 5.76 2.78
CA SER A 94 4.43 6.71 2.32
C SER A 94 3.51 7.17 3.46
N PRO A 95 2.74 8.26 3.28
CA PRO A 95 1.53 8.48 4.05
C PRO A 95 0.55 7.30 3.90
N ALA A 96 -0.41 7.22 4.84
CA ALA A 96 -1.51 6.27 4.74
C ALA A 96 -2.53 6.68 3.65
N SER A 97 -3.18 5.68 3.05
CA SER A 97 -4.31 5.87 2.15
C SER A 97 -5.51 6.44 2.90
N PRO A 98 -6.51 7.00 2.19
CA PRO A 98 -7.83 7.20 2.77
C PRO A 98 -8.38 5.92 3.41
N HIS A 99 -9.20 6.08 4.45
CA HIS A 99 -9.87 4.95 5.09
C HIS A 99 -10.79 4.24 4.10
N ARG A 100 -10.76 2.91 4.16
CA ARG A 100 -11.68 2.05 3.43
C ARG A 100 -12.54 1.30 4.43
N LYS A 101 -13.85 1.54 4.40
CA LYS A 101 -14.81 0.86 5.27
C LYS A 101 -15.61 -0.18 4.50
N PHE A 102 -15.80 -1.35 5.08
CA PHE A 102 -16.61 -2.44 4.51
C PHE A 102 -17.10 -3.37 5.63
N THR A 103 -18.00 -4.31 5.32
CA THR A 103 -18.52 -5.29 6.28
C THR A 103 -18.19 -6.70 5.83
N VAL A 104 -17.71 -7.53 6.75
CA VAL A 104 -17.46 -8.96 6.54
C VAL A 104 -18.55 -9.78 7.22
N LYS A 105 -19.11 -10.74 6.48
CA LYS A 105 -20.19 -11.64 6.95
C LYS A 105 -19.67 -13.00 7.36
#